data_AF-A0A7C2IG75-F1
#
_entry.id   AF-A0A7C2IG75-F1
#
_cell.length_a   1.000
_cell.length_b   1.000
_cell.length_c   1.000
_cell.angle_alpha   90.00
_cell.angle_beta   90.00
_cell.angle_gamma   90.00
#
_symmetry.space_group_name_H-M   'P 1'
#
loop_
_entity.id
_entity.type
_entity.pdbx_description
1 polymer ?
#
loop_
_entity_poly.entity_id
_entity_poly.type
_entity_poly.pdbx_seq_one_letter_code
_entity_poly.pdbx_strand_id
1 'polypeptide(L)'
;MICADCAPSRRPSCPMSELFGIALTWWLISLSGILMPGPVSAIAISEGARRGVIAGPLITVGHVAAEVVMLAVLAVGLTQVLKQSAVVGAIGVLGGLVLSWMGWGILSTARSNIQVGTGPAAGAGRAGFSLIRAGVLTTVGNPYWLLWWLTVGASYFVLFSRFGWLALVAVFYAGHMMLDLAWNSFLALVVGSGRGRIPPVAYRVVLGVCGVFVLAMSAYFLISGVRFLNAR
;
A
#
# COMPACT_ATOMS: atom_id res chain seq x y z
N MET A 1 46.96 -42.94 7.45
CA MET A 1 47.56 -41.59 7.50
C MET A 1 46.79 -40.75 6.49
N ILE A 2 46.06 -39.66 6.73
CA ILE A 2 45.63 -38.84 7.88
C ILE A 2 44.35 -38.12 7.37
N CYS A 3 43.37 -37.89 8.24
CA CYS A 3 42.18 -37.07 8.00
C CYS A 3 42.51 -35.58 7.74
N ALA A 4 41.65 -34.87 7.00
CA ALA A 4 41.23 -33.47 7.26
C ALA A 4 40.23 -33.05 6.15
N ASP A 5 38.91 -33.10 6.37
CA ASP A 5 38.06 -32.05 6.96
C ASP A 5 37.84 -30.79 6.09
N CYS A 6 36.62 -30.68 5.53
CA CYS A 6 35.85 -29.43 5.41
C CYS A 6 34.35 -29.73 5.23
N ALA A 7 33.65 -29.89 6.36
CA ALA A 7 32.33 -29.38 6.80
C ALA A 7 31.22 -28.95 5.79
N PRO A 8 29.96 -28.76 6.24
CA PRO A 8 29.16 -29.52 7.21
C PRO A 8 27.82 -29.98 6.60
N SER A 9 27.17 -30.89 7.33
CA SER A 9 25.80 -31.36 7.14
C SER A 9 24.77 -30.24 6.83
N ARG A 10 24.35 -30.13 5.57
CA ARG A 10 22.99 -29.62 5.31
C ARG A 10 22.03 -30.71 5.73
N ARG A 11 21.55 -30.66 6.97
CA ARG A 11 20.33 -31.39 7.33
C ARG A 11 19.27 -30.95 6.29
N PRO A 12 18.60 -31.87 5.57
CA PRO A 12 17.45 -31.48 4.78
C PRO A 12 16.47 -30.86 5.77
N SER A 13 16.31 -29.54 5.70
CA SER A 13 15.30 -28.84 6.49
C SER A 13 13.97 -29.50 6.13
N CYS A 14 13.16 -29.87 7.12
CA CYS A 14 11.80 -30.28 6.82
C CYS A 14 11.16 -29.12 6.03
N PRO A 15 10.50 -29.36 4.88
CA PRO A 15 9.93 -28.29 4.06
C PRO A 15 9.08 -27.30 4.88
N MET A 16 8.45 -27.79 5.95
CA MET A 16 7.65 -27.00 6.89
C MET A 16 8.47 -26.00 7.74
N SER A 17 9.66 -26.37 8.21
CA SER A 17 10.50 -25.44 9.01
C SER A 17 11.09 -24.33 8.16
N GLU A 18 11.43 -24.63 6.91
CA GLU A 18 11.92 -23.64 5.95
C GLU A 18 10.79 -22.67 5.54
N LEU A 19 9.62 -23.20 5.19
CA LEU A 19 8.44 -22.39 4.89
C LEU A 19 8.07 -21.46 6.05
N PHE A 20 8.11 -21.97 7.28
CA PHE A 20 7.83 -21.15 8.46
C PHE A 20 8.82 -19.98 8.62
N GLY A 21 10.12 -20.23 8.44
CA GLY A 21 11.14 -19.17 8.49
C GLY A 21 10.96 -18.12 7.39
N ILE A 22 10.65 -18.56 6.17
CA ILE A 22 10.36 -17.65 5.05
C ILE A 22 9.07 -16.86 5.30
N ALA A 23 8.03 -17.49 5.85
CA ALA A 23 6.78 -16.82 6.19
C ALA A 23 6.95 -15.75 7.26
N LEU A 24 7.66 -16.07 8.34
CA LEU A 24 7.94 -15.12 9.40
C LEU A 24 8.71 -13.90 8.86
N THR A 25 9.77 -14.12 8.09
CA THR A 25 10.54 -13.01 7.50
C THR A 25 9.72 -12.22 6.50
N TRP A 26 8.89 -12.87 5.69
CA TRP A 26 7.98 -12.20 4.76
C TRP A 26 7.01 -11.26 5.48
N TRP A 27 6.36 -11.70 6.55
CA TRP A 27 5.42 -10.87 7.29
C TRP A 27 6.12 -9.72 8.02
N LEU A 28 7.30 -9.97 8.61
CA LEU A 28 8.10 -8.92 9.25
C LEU A 28 8.58 -7.86 8.25
N ILE A 29 9.03 -8.28 7.06
CA ILE A 29 9.43 -7.35 6.01
C ILE A 29 8.20 -6.66 5.40
N SER A 30 7.06 -7.34 5.28
CA SER A 30 5.81 -6.73 4.83
C SER A 30 5.42 -5.55 5.73
N LEU A 31 5.56 -5.69 7.05
CA LEU A 31 5.33 -4.59 7.99
C LEU A 31 6.17 -3.35 7.69
N SER A 32 7.39 -3.50 7.16
CA SER A 32 8.22 -2.34 6.77
C SER A 32 7.61 -1.53 5.63
N GLY A 33 6.94 -2.19 4.67
CA GLY A 33 6.23 -1.52 3.58
C GLY A 33 4.90 -0.92 4.05
N ILE A 34 4.17 -1.66 4.88
CA ILE A 34 2.82 -1.33 5.32
C ILE A 34 2.81 -0.17 6.34
N LEU A 35 3.73 -0.21 7.32
CA LEU A 35 3.81 0.80 8.38
C LEU A 35 4.44 2.11 7.90
N MET A 36 5.13 2.11 6.76
CA MET A 36 5.72 3.32 6.21
C MET A 36 4.60 4.32 5.85
N PRO A 37 4.66 5.57 6.32
CA PRO A 37 3.64 6.55 5.96
C PRO A 37 3.66 6.77 4.44
N GLY A 38 2.50 6.57 3.81
CA GLY A 38 2.34 6.69 2.35
C GLY A 38 0.95 7.18 1.95
N PRO A 39 0.70 7.37 0.64
CA PRO A 39 -0.58 7.89 0.14
C PRO A 39 -1.80 7.09 0.59
N VAL A 40 -1.70 5.75 0.64
CA VAL A 40 -2.79 4.87 1.11
C VAL A 40 -3.10 5.14 2.59
N SER A 41 -2.08 5.20 3.45
CA SER A 41 -2.24 5.52 4.88
C SER A 41 -2.82 6.92 5.11
N ALA A 42 -2.38 7.91 4.33
CA ALA A 42 -2.92 9.28 4.39
C ALA A 42 -4.40 9.33 4.00
N ILE A 43 -4.82 8.53 3.01
CA ILE A 43 -6.22 8.39 2.65
C ILE A 43 -7.01 7.61 3.71
N ALA A 44 -6.46 6.54 4.31
CA ALA A 44 -7.10 5.84 5.42
C ALA A 44 -7.36 6.75 6.63
N ILE A 45 -6.40 7.61 6.97
CA ILE A 45 -6.53 8.60 8.05
C ILE A 45 -7.56 9.67 7.71
N SER A 46 -7.43 10.32 6.55
CA SER A 46 -8.31 11.42 6.15
C SER A 46 -9.75 10.97 5.95
N GLU A 47 -9.96 9.84 5.28
CA GLU A 47 -11.29 9.25 5.11
C GLU A 47 -11.80 8.59 6.39
N GLY A 48 -10.93 8.08 7.26
CA GLY A 48 -11.30 7.64 8.61
C GLY A 48 -11.89 8.77 9.44
N ALA A 49 -11.26 9.95 9.42
CA ALA A 49 -11.79 11.16 10.05
C ALA A 49 -13.15 11.57 9.45
N ARG A 50 -13.29 11.44 8.13
CA ARG A 50 -14.45 11.93 7.35
C ARG A 50 -15.62 10.98 7.25
N ARG A 51 -15.41 9.67 7.32
CA ARG A 51 -16.40 8.60 7.08
C ARG A 51 -16.40 7.54 8.17
N GLY A 52 -15.54 7.66 9.17
CA GLY A 52 -15.46 6.74 10.31
C GLY A 52 -14.66 5.48 10.01
N VAL A 53 -14.75 4.52 10.91
CA VAL A 53 -13.92 3.31 10.93
C VAL A 53 -14.03 2.45 9.66
N ILE A 54 -15.17 2.51 8.96
CA ILE A 54 -15.41 1.74 7.72
C ILE A 54 -14.50 2.14 6.56
N ALA A 55 -13.87 3.31 6.63
CA ALA A 55 -12.94 3.77 5.61
C ALA A 55 -11.76 2.78 5.43
N GLY A 56 -11.18 2.28 6.52
CA GLY A 56 -10.01 1.41 6.49
C GLY A 56 -10.23 0.12 5.69
N PRO A 57 -11.24 -0.71 6.05
CA PRO A 57 -11.56 -1.91 5.28
C PRO A 57 -11.88 -1.65 3.81
N LEU A 58 -12.66 -0.61 3.50
CA LEU A 58 -13.05 -0.33 2.12
C LEU A 58 -11.90 0.20 1.25
N ILE A 59 -11.00 1.00 1.82
CA ILE A 59 -9.76 1.42 1.15
C ILE A 59 -8.87 0.19 0.91
N THR A 60 -8.77 -0.70 1.88
CA THR A 60 -8.01 -1.95 1.76
C THR A 60 -8.54 -2.82 0.63
N VAL A 61 -9.85 -2.95 0.45
CA VAL A 61 -10.42 -3.69 -0.71
C VAL A 61 -9.88 -3.15 -2.04
N GLY A 62 -9.79 -1.83 -2.18
CA GLY A 62 -9.19 -1.21 -3.36
C GLY A 62 -7.69 -1.45 -3.48
N HIS A 63 -6.96 -1.40 -2.37
CA HIS A 63 -5.53 -1.70 -2.31
C HIS A 63 -5.24 -3.13 -2.79
N VAL A 64 -5.91 -4.10 -2.16
CA VAL A 64 -5.81 -5.53 -2.43
C VAL A 64 -6.17 -5.85 -3.89
N ALA A 65 -7.15 -5.16 -4.47
CA ALA A 65 -7.47 -5.33 -5.90
C ALA A 65 -6.28 -4.95 -6.81
N ALA A 66 -5.55 -3.88 -6.48
CA ALA A 66 -4.33 -3.52 -7.20
C ALA A 66 -3.21 -4.56 -6.97
N GLU A 67 -3.12 -5.15 -5.78
CA GLU A 67 -2.17 -6.22 -5.49
C GLU A 67 -2.45 -7.49 -6.29
N VAL A 68 -3.71 -7.90 -6.45
CA VAL A 68 -4.06 -9.05 -7.32
C VAL A 68 -3.52 -8.84 -8.73
N VAL A 69 -3.69 -7.63 -9.28
CA VAL A 69 -3.15 -7.28 -10.60
C VAL A 69 -1.63 -7.34 -10.60
N MET A 70 -0.96 -6.83 -9.56
CA MET A 70 0.49 -6.93 -9.42
C MET A 70 0.98 -8.38 -9.34
N LEU A 71 0.29 -9.25 -8.59
CA LEU A 71 0.62 -10.67 -8.52
C LEU A 71 0.47 -11.36 -9.87
N ALA A 72 -0.57 -11.02 -10.64
CA ALA A 72 -0.72 -11.52 -12.01
C ALA A 72 0.47 -11.08 -12.89
N VAL A 73 0.91 -9.83 -12.77
CA VAL A 73 2.10 -9.30 -13.46
C VAL A 73 3.37 -10.04 -13.05
N LEU A 74 3.55 -10.35 -11.76
CA LEU A 74 4.67 -11.15 -11.27
C LEU A 74 4.63 -12.58 -11.84
N ALA A 75 3.45 -13.20 -11.85
CA ALA A 75 3.26 -14.57 -12.32
C ALA A 75 3.60 -14.75 -13.81
N VAL A 76 3.29 -13.76 -14.66
CA VAL A 76 3.64 -13.78 -16.09
C VAL A 76 5.06 -13.29 -16.39
N GLY A 77 5.83 -12.87 -15.38
CA GLY A 77 7.22 -12.46 -15.54
C GLY A 77 7.43 -11.07 -16.16
N LEU A 78 6.41 -10.19 -16.13
CA LEU A 78 6.48 -8.85 -16.74
C LEU A 78 7.31 -7.82 -15.93
N THR A 79 8.03 -8.27 -14.91
CA THR A 79 8.83 -7.40 -14.03
C THR A 79 9.93 -6.63 -14.77
N GLN A 80 10.49 -7.21 -15.84
CA GLN A 80 11.55 -6.56 -16.63
C GLN A 80 11.02 -5.36 -17.44
N VAL A 81 9.77 -5.43 -17.92
CA VAL A 81 9.13 -4.32 -18.63
C VAL A 81 8.90 -3.15 -17.67
N LEU A 82 8.42 -3.45 -16.45
CA LEU A 82 8.18 -2.42 -15.45
C LEU A 82 9.45 -1.76 -14.88
N LYS A 83 10.63 -2.35 -15.11
CA LYS A 83 11.93 -1.79 -14.72
C LYS A 83 12.53 -0.85 -15.76
N GLN A 84 11.96 -0.74 -16.96
CA GLN A 84 12.45 0.18 -17.98
C GLN A 84 12.29 1.63 -17.52
N SER A 85 13.33 2.47 -17.70
CA SER A 85 13.34 3.87 -17.28
C SER A 85 12.14 4.66 -17.80
N ALA A 86 11.73 4.40 -19.04
CA ALA A 86 10.54 5.01 -19.65
C ALA A 86 9.25 4.66 -18.90
N VAL A 87 9.08 3.39 -18.51
CA VAL A 87 7.88 2.90 -17.82
C VAL A 87 7.84 3.41 -16.39
N VAL A 88 8.96 3.32 -15.65
CA VAL A 88 9.09 3.88 -14.30
C VAL A 88 8.84 5.39 -14.32
N GLY A 89 9.40 6.09 -15.32
CA GLY A 89 9.19 7.52 -15.53
C GLY A 89 7.71 7.87 -15.76
N ALA A 90 7.03 7.13 -16.64
CA ALA A 90 5.61 7.31 -16.91
C ALA A 90 4.74 7.05 -15.68
N ILE A 91 5.01 5.99 -14.92
CA ILE A 91 4.32 5.68 -13.66
C ILE A 91 4.54 6.80 -12.64
N GLY A 92 5.77 7.32 -12.53
CA GLY A 92 6.11 8.46 -11.67
C GLY A 92 5.30 9.70 -12.01
N VAL A 93 5.21 10.06 -13.29
CA VAL A 93 4.45 11.22 -13.75
C VAL A 93 2.95 11.04 -13.55
N LEU A 94 2.38 9.94 -14.05
CA LEU A 94 0.94 9.69 -13.98
C LEU A 94 0.47 9.54 -12.52
N GLY A 95 1.20 8.77 -11.72
CA GLY A 95 0.93 8.61 -10.29
C GLY A 95 1.07 9.94 -9.54
N GLY A 96 2.11 10.70 -9.84
CA GLY A 96 2.30 12.07 -9.36
C GLY A 96 1.09 12.97 -9.65
N LEU A 97 0.57 13.00 -10.88
CA LEU A 97 -0.60 13.80 -11.25
C LEU A 97 -1.87 13.38 -10.48
N VAL A 98 -2.12 12.08 -10.38
CA VAL A 98 -3.27 11.54 -9.63
C VAL A 98 -3.19 11.93 -8.15
N LEU A 99 -2.01 11.75 -7.53
CA LEU A 99 -1.79 12.13 -6.14
C LEU A 99 -1.86 13.64 -5.92
N SER A 100 -1.41 14.45 -6.89
CA SER A 100 -1.57 15.92 -6.87
C SER A 100 -3.05 16.29 -6.76
N TRP A 101 -3.88 15.71 -7.62
CA TRP A 101 -5.32 15.95 -7.62
C TRP A 101 -5.98 15.52 -6.29
N MET A 102 -5.62 14.35 -5.78
CA MET A 102 -6.14 13.85 -4.50
C MET A 102 -5.69 14.71 -3.31
N GLY A 103 -4.40 15.03 -3.22
CA GLY A 103 -3.83 15.86 -2.16
C GLY A 103 -4.46 17.26 -2.13
N TRP A 104 -4.69 17.86 -3.30
CA TRP A 104 -5.42 19.11 -3.42
C TRP A 104 -6.86 19.00 -2.92
N GLY A 105 -7.57 17.92 -3.27
CA GLY A 105 -8.93 17.66 -2.78
C GLY A 105 -9.00 17.55 -1.25
N ILE A 106 -8.02 16.90 -0.63
CA ILE A 106 -7.93 16.82 0.85
C ILE A 106 -7.70 18.21 1.45
N LEU A 107 -6.77 19.01 0.91
CA LEU A 107 -6.50 20.36 1.41
C LEU A 107 -7.67 21.32 1.21
N SER A 108 -8.35 21.24 0.08
CA SER A 108 -9.57 22.02 -0.18
C SER A 108 -10.65 21.70 0.86
N THR A 109 -10.79 20.42 1.21
CA THR A 109 -11.72 19.97 2.26
C THR A 109 -11.31 20.51 3.63
N ALA A 110 -10.02 20.50 3.96
CA ALA A 110 -9.49 21.03 5.21
C ALA A 110 -9.75 22.55 5.38
N ARG A 111 -9.75 23.30 4.27
CA ARG A 111 -10.00 24.76 4.25
C ARG A 111 -11.48 25.12 4.25
N SER A 112 -12.32 24.23 3.72
CA SER A 112 -13.76 24.47 3.66
C SER A 112 -14.41 24.37 5.04
N ASN A 113 -15.34 25.28 5.35
CA ASN A 113 -16.19 25.22 6.55
C ASN A 113 -17.27 24.13 6.46
N ILE A 114 -17.04 23.06 5.69
CA ILE A 114 -17.97 21.94 5.61
C ILE A 114 -18.03 21.32 6.99
N GLN A 115 -19.08 21.66 7.75
CA GLN A 115 -19.45 20.95 8.94
C GLN A 115 -19.57 19.48 8.54
N VAL A 116 -18.84 18.62 9.24
CA VAL A 116 -18.95 17.17 9.08
C VAL A 116 -20.35 16.80 9.58
N GLY A 117 -21.32 16.88 8.67
CA GLY A 117 -22.71 16.61 8.96
C GLY A 117 -22.87 15.17 9.40
N THR A 118 -23.43 15.00 10.59
CA THR A 118 -24.00 13.76 11.14
C THR A 118 -25.29 13.35 10.41
N GLY A 119 -25.44 13.73 9.14
CA GLY A 119 -26.60 13.38 8.32
C GLY A 119 -26.57 11.90 7.93
N PRO A 120 -27.72 11.22 7.87
CA PRO A 120 -27.80 9.84 7.41
C PRO A 120 -27.13 9.69 6.04
N ALA A 121 -26.39 8.60 5.84
CA ALA A 121 -25.71 8.27 4.60
C ALA A 121 -26.71 7.97 3.48
N ALA A 122 -27.36 9.00 2.93
CA ALA A 122 -28.05 8.91 1.66
C ALA A 122 -26.99 8.55 0.59
N GLY A 123 -26.99 7.29 0.15
CA GLY A 123 -26.05 6.77 -0.85
C GLY A 123 -24.86 5.97 -0.30
N ALA A 124 -25.04 5.18 0.76
CA ALA A 124 -24.02 4.27 1.31
C ALA A 124 -23.22 3.47 0.25
N GLY A 125 -23.88 3.01 -0.82
CA GLY A 125 -23.22 2.32 -1.94
C GLY A 125 -22.27 3.21 -2.76
N ARG A 126 -22.67 4.46 -3.08
CA ARG A 126 -21.81 5.45 -3.75
C ARG A 126 -20.64 5.88 -2.86
N ALA A 127 -20.89 6.03 -1.56
CA ALA A 127 -19.87 6.35 -0.58
C ALA A 127 -18.83 5.22 -0.45
N GLY A 128 -19.26 3.95 -0.40
CA GLY A 128 -18.36 2.81 -0.33
C GLY A 128 -17.52 2.62 -1.59
N PHE A 129 -18.13 2.72 -2.78
CA PHE A 129 -17.40 2.64 -4.05
C PHE A 129 -16.33 3.74 -4.17
N SER A 130 -16.59 4.94 -3.66
CA SER A 130 -15.61 6.02 -3.67
C SER A 130 -14.37 5.74 -2.80
N LEU A 131 -14.53 4.98 -1.71
CA LEU A 131 -13.41 4.54 -0.84
C LEU A 131 -12.57 3.46 -1.50
N ILE A 132 -13.23 2.47 -2.12
CA ILE A 132 -12.54 1.41 -2.88
C ILE A 132 -11.74 2.05 -4.02
N ARG A 133 -12.36 2.96 -4.79
CA ARG A 133 -11.67 3.70 -5.85
C ARG A 133 -10.49 4.50 -5.31
N ALA A 134 -10.63 5.15 -4.16
CA ALA A 134 -9.53 5.89 -3.54
C ALA A 134 -8.36 4.96 -3.22
N GLY A 135 -8.62 3.78 -2.64
CA GLY A 135 -7.61 2.75 -2.37
C GLY A 135 -6.86 2.31 -3.63
N VAL A 136 -7.57 2.00 -4.73
CA VAL A 136 -6.96 1.64 -6.02
C VAL A 136 -6.07 2.78 -6.52
N LEU A 137 -6.61 4.01 -6.59
CA LEU A 137 -5.89 5.16 -7.16
C LEU A 137 -4.64 5.52 -6.35
N THR A 138 -4.71 5.49 -5.02
CA THR A 138 -3.53 5.76 -4.19
C THR A 138 -2.48 4.67 -4.27
N THR A 139 -2.89 3.43 -4.53
CA THR A 139 -1.97 2.29 -4.61
C THR A 139 -1.25 2.30 -5.95
N VAL A 140 -2.01 2.34 -7.05
CA VAL A 140 -1.45 2.37 -8.41
C VAL A 140 -0.69 3.66 -8.67
N GLY A 141 -1.18 4.78 -8.15
CA GLY A 141 -0.53 6.09 -8.27
C GLY A 141 0.71 6.26 -7.38
N ASN A 142 1.12 5.23 -6.64
CA ASN A 142 2.28 5.27 -5.75
C ASN A 142 3.45 4.44 -6.33
N PRO A 143 4.43 5.08 -7.02
CA PRO A 143 5.64 4.43 -7.50
C PRO A 143 6.40 3.65 -6.42
N TYR A 144 6.36 4.08 -5.15
CA TYR A 144 7.01 3.33 -4.08
C TYR A 144 6.40 1.93 -3.91
N TRP A 145 5.06 1.82 -3.90
CA TRP A 145 4.37 0.53 -3.78
C TRP A 145 4.74 -0.40 -4.95
N LEU A 146 4.78 0.17 -6.16
CA LEU A 146 5.16 -0.58 -7.36
C LEU A 146 6.61 -1.08 -7.27
N LEU A 147 7.56 -0.23 -6.87
CA LEU A 147 8.96 -0.62 -6.70
C LEU A 147 9.15 -1.65 -5.59
N TRP A 148 8.45 -1.52 -4.47
CA TRP A 148 8.50 -2.47 -3.36
C TRP A 148 8.04 -3.87 -3.82
N TRP A 149 6.94 -3.95 -4.55
CA TRP A 149 6.44 -5.20 -5.11
C TRP A 149 7.35 -5.79 -6.20
N LEU A 150 7.98 -4.95 -7.03
CA LEU A 150 8.92 -5.40 -8.07
C LEU A 150 10.29 -5.85 -7.54
N THR A 151 10.59 -5.57 -6.28
CA THR A 151 11.86 -5.91 -5.65
C THR A 151 11.66 -6.97 -4.57
N VAL A 152 11.22 -6.55 -3.39
CA VAL A 152 11.00 -7.40 -2.22
C VAL A 152 9.87 -8.39 -2.51
N GLY A 153 8.73 -7.90 -3.00
CA GLY A 153 7.57 -8.74 -3.32
C GLY A 153 7.90 -9.83 -4.34
N ALA A 154 8.54 -9.46 -5.45
CA ALA A 154 8.98 -10.38 -6.50
C ALA A 154 9.97 -11.43 -5.98
N SER A 155 10.90 -11.04 -5.10
CA SER A 155 11.87 -11.98 -4.51
C SER A 155 11.18 -13.02 -3.64
N TYR A 156 10.25 -12.61 -2.78
CA TYR A 156 9.48 -13.53 -1.94
C TYR A 156 8.48 -14.35 -2.75
N PHE A 157 7.86 -13.80 -3.79
CA PHE A 157 7.00 -14.54 -4.70
C PHE A 157 7.71 -15.77 -5.28
N VAL A 158 8.97 -15.61 -5.71
CA VAL A 158 9.81 -16.70 -6.22
C VAL A 158 10.23 -17.70 -5.13
N LEU A 159 10.41 -17.24 -3.89
CA LEU A 159 10.68 -18.15 -2.76
C LEU A 159 9.46 -19.01 -2.43
N PHE A 160 8.29 -18.39 -2.32
CA PHE A 160 7.04 -19.09 -2.00
C PHE A 160 6.55 -20.01 -3.12
N SER A 161 6.81 -19.67 -4.39
CA SER A 161 6.42 -20.53 -5.52
C SER A 161 7.07 -21.92 -5.47
N ARG A 162 8.19 -22.08 -4.75
CA ARG A 162 8.85 -23.38 -4.52
C ARG A 162 8.05 -24.32 -3.63
N PHE A 163 7.16 -23.79 -2.80
CA PHE A 163 6.31 -24.54 -1.87
C PHE A 163 4.90 -24.81 -2.44
N GLY A 164 4.66 -24.45 -3.70
CA GLY A 164 3.39 -24.66 -4.39
C GLY A 164 2.38 -23.53 -4.21
N TRP A 165 1.29 -23.63 -4.97
CA TRP A 165 0.29 -22.55 -5.08
C TRP A 165 -0.42 -22.24 -3.75
N LEU A 166 -0.63 -23.24 -2.90
CA LEU A 166 -1.28 -23.05 -1.58
C LEU A 166 -0.44 -22.13 -0.68
N ALA A 167 0.88 -22.32 -0.63
CA ALA A 167 1.76 -21.45 0.15
C ALA A 167 1.75 -20.01 -0.39
N LEU A 168 1.72 -19.87 -1.72
CA LEU A 168 1.68 -18.57 -2.39
C LEU A 168 0.36 -17.80 -2.10
N VAL A 169 -0.78 -18.48 -2.12
CA VAL A 169 -2.08 -17.83 -1.88
C VAL A 169 -2.35 -17.63 -0.39
N ALA A 170 -2.20 -18.68 0.42
CA ALA A 170 -2.64 -18.64 1.82
C ALA A 170 -1.63 -17.98 2.77
N VAL A 171 -0.33 -18.16 2.53
CA VAL A 171 0.71 -17.69 3.47
C VAL A 171 1.33 -16.39 2.98
N PHE A 172 1.72 -16.33 1.72
CA PHE A 172 2.32 -15.13 1.12
C PHE A 172 1.28 -14.04 0.90
N TYR A 173 0.30 -14.27 0.03
CA TYR A 173 -0.65 -13.23 -0.36
C TYR A 173 -1.67 -12.91 0.74
N ALA A 174 -2.42 -13.90 1.23
CA ALA A 174 -3.43 -13.64 2.26
C ALA A 174 -2.80 -13.13 3.56
N GLY A 175 -1.61 -13.61 3.93
CA GLY A 175 -0.86 -13.09 5.07
C GLY A 175 -0.51 -11.61 4.92
N HIS A 176 -0.02 -11.18 3.75
CA HIS A 176 0.24 -9.76 3.46
C HIS A 176 -1.04 -8.92 3.52
N MET A 177 -2.09 -9.39 2.84
CA MET A 177 -3.40 -8.74 2.82
C MET A 177 -3.99 -8.51 4.21
N MET A 178 -3.80 -9.45 5.14
CA MET A 178 -4.26 -9.29 6.52
C MET A 178 -3.50 -8.18 7.26
N LEU A 179 -2.21 -7.99 6.96
CA LEU A 179 -1.43 -6.89 7.52
C LEU A 179 -1.90 -5.54 6.97
N ASP A 180 -2.20 -5.44 5.67
CA ASP A 180 -2.77 -4.23 5.07
C ASP A 180 -4.12 -3.89 5.67
N LEU A 181 -4.99 -4.90 5.79
CA LEU A 181 -6.31 -4.74 6.39
C LEU A 181 -6.18 -4.30 7.84
N ALA A 182 -5.31 -4.94 8.61
CA ALA A 182 -5.08 -4.60 10.01
C ALA A 182 -4.59 -3.15 10.14
N TRP A 183 -3.60 -2.73 9.35
CA TRP A 183 -3.01 -1.40 9.45
C TRP A 183 -3.97 -0.29 9.02
N ASN A 184 -4.58 -0.41 7.83
CA ASN A 184 -5.50 0.61 7.34
C ASN A 184 -6.76 0.70 8.21
N SER A 185 -7.25 -0.43 8.72
CA SER A 185 -8.36 -0.44 9.67
C SER A 185 -7.96 0.16 11.02
N PHE A 186 -6.74 -0.12 11.50
CA PHE A 186 -6.21 0.50 12.71
C PHE A 186 -6.13 2.02 12.59
N LEU A 187 -5.56 2.55 11.52
CA LEU A 187 -5.48 3.99 11.27
C LEU A 187 -6.88 4.63 11.20
N ALA A 188 -7.80 4.01 10.45
CA ALA A 188 -9.17 4.47 10.36
C ALA A 188 -9.94 4.35 11.69
N LEU A 189 -9.62 3.35 12.52
CA LEU A 189 -10.21 3.15 13.84
C LEU A 189 -9.74 4.25 14.81
N VAL A 190 -8.43 4.49 14.90
CA VAL A 190 -7.85 5.49 15.80
C VAL A 190 -8.45 6.87 15.54
N VAL A 191 -8.55 7.26 14.26
CA VAL A 191 -9.05 8.58 13.88
C VAL A 191 -10.58 8.62 13.78
N GLY A 192 -11.20 7.53 13.32
CA GLY A 192 -12.64 7.44 13.10
C GLY A 192 -13.47 7.14 14.35
N SER A 193 -12.90 6.54 15.41
CA SER A 193 -13.62 6.31 16.67
C SER A 193 -13.93 7.61 17.42
N GLY A 194 -13.14 8.66 17.17
CA GLY A 194 -13.39 10.02 17.67
C GLY A 194 -14.35 10.83 16.79
N ARG A 195 -14.89 10.27 15.71
CA ARG A 195 -15.80 10.97 14.79
C ARG A 195 -16.97 11.59 15.55
N GLY A 196 -17.20 12.88 15.35
CA GLY A 196 -18.24 13.66 16.06
C GLY A 196 -17.82 14.20 17.42
N ARG A 197 -16.69 13.73 17.98
CA ARG A 197 -16.07 14.26 19.22
C ARG A 197 -14.77 15.04 18.94
N ILE A 198 -14.16 14.85 17.79
CA ILE A 198 -12.95 15.57 17.37
C ILE A 198 -13.28 17.06 17.15
N PRO A 199 -12.57 17.99 17.81
CA PRO A 199 -12.75 19.43 17.58
C PRO A 199 -12.52 19.79 16.11
N PRO A 200 -13.28 20.74 15.54
CA PRO A 200 -13.12 21.15 14.14
C PRO A 200 -11.68 21.55 13.76
N VAL A 201 -10.94 22.14 14.69
CA VAL A 201 -9.52 22.50 14.50
C VAL A 201 -8.65 21.25 14.30
N ALA A 202 -8.78 20.25 15.17
CA ALA A 202 -8.01 19.01 15.07
C ALA A 202 -8.33 18.25 13.77
N TYR A 203 -9.60 18.20 13.37
CA TYR A 203 -10.01 17.62 12.08
C TYR A 203 -9.34 18.33 10.89
N ARG A 204 -9.33 19.67 10.86
CA ARG A 204 -8.66 20.44 9.81
C ARG A 204 -7.15 20.24 9.81
N VAL A 205 -6.52 20.13 10.97
CA VAL A 205 -5.08 19.85 11.08
C VAL A 205 -4.76 18.48 10.51
N VAL A 206 -5.52 17.43 10.89
CA VAL A 206 -5.31 16.08 10.35
C VAL A 206 -5.43 16.06 8.83
N LEU A 207 -6.50 16.63 8.26
CA LEU A 207 -6.65 16.73 6.81
C LEU A 207 -5.54 17.59 6.17
N GLY A 208 -5.17 18.70 6.80
CA GLY A 208 -4.10 19.57 6.34
C GLY A 208 -2.77 18.82 6.22
N VAL A 209 -2.38 18.09 7.27
CA VAL A 209 -1.15 17.29 7.31
C VAL A 209 -1.19 16.20 6.24
N CYS A 210 -2.29 15.42 6.15
CA CYS A 210 -2.42 14.38 5.13
C CYS A 210 -2.37 14.96 3.71
N GLY A 211 -3.05 16.07 3.46
CA GLY A 211 -3.07 16.73 2.14
C GLY A 211 -1.69 17.26 1.74
N VAL A 212 -0.99 17.96 2.65
CA VAL A 212 0.39 18.42 2.42
C VAL A 212 1.31 17.24 2.17
N PHE A 213 1.22 16.18 2.97
CA PHE A 213 2.03 14.97 2.80
C PHE A 213 1.82 14.32 1.42
N VAL A 214 0.57 14.14 0.99
CA VAL A 214 0.26 13.56 -0.33
C VAL A 214 0.76 14.46 -1.47
N LEU A 215 0.65 15.78 -1.33
CA LEU A 215 1.21 16.72 -2.32
C LEU A 215 2.74 16.68 -2.37
N ALA A 216 3.41 16.55 -1.22
CA ALA A 216 4.86 16.40 -1.17
C ALA A 216 5.32 15.12 -1.88
N MET A 217 4.65 13.99 -1.62
CA MET A 217 4.89 12.72 -2.32
C MET A 217 4.63 12.84 -3.83
N SER A 218 3.54 13.51 -4.21
CA SER A 218 3.22 13.80 -5.60
C SER A 218 4.33 14.60 -6.31
N ALA A 219 4.79 15.69 -5.70
CA ALA A 219 5.87 16.50 -6.26
C ALA A 219 7.16 15.68 -6.42
N TYR A 220 7.50 14.88 -5.40
CA TYR A 220 8.65 13.97 -5.46
C TYR A 220 8.54 12.99 -6.64
N PHE A 221 7.37 12.37 -6.84
CA PHE A 221 7.15 11.43 -7.94
C PHE A 221 7.13 12.08 -9.32
N LEU A 222 6.55 13.29 -9.46
CA LEU A 222 6.59 14.05 -10.70
C LEU A 222 8.03 14.40 -11.09
N ILE A 223 8.81 14.95 -10.16
CA ILE A 223 10.21 15.33 -10.40
C ILE A 223 11.04 14.09 -10.75
N SER A 224 10.90 13.02 -9.98
CA SER A 224 11.62 11.77 -10.22
C SER A 224 11.22 11.15 -11.56
N GLY A 225 9.93 11.12 -11.89
CA GLY A 225 9.40 10.58 -13.13
C GLY A 225 9.93 11.32 -14.36
N VAL A 226 9.92 12.66 -14.35
CA VAL A 226 10.49 13.47 -15.43
C VAL A 226 12.00 13.23 -15.58
N ARG A 227 12.73 13.09 -14.47
CA ARG A 227 14.16 12.75 -14.52
C ARG A 227 14.41 11.40 -15.16
N PHE A 228 13.62 10.37 -14.82
CA PHE A 228 13.71 9.05 -15.45
C PHE A 228 13.39 9.06 -16.94
N LEU A 229 12.45 9.90 -17.39
CA LEU A 229 12.13 10.06 -18.82
C LEU A 229 13.23 10.79 -19.60
N ASN A 230 13.94 11.71 -18.95
CA ASN A 230 15.01 12.50 -19.57
C ASN A 230 16.37 11.82 -19.49
N ALA A 231 16.56 10.86 -18.58
CA ALA A 231 17.71 9.97 -18.55
C ALA A 231 17.61 8.99 -19.73
N ARG A 232 18.09 9.43 -20.89
CA ARG A 232 18.31 8.57 -22.07
C ARG A 232 19.54 7.70 -21.85
#